data_AF-A0A0F5H156-F1
#
_entry.id   AF-A0A0F5H156-F1
#
_cell.length_a   1.000
_cell.length_b   1.000
_cell.length_c   1.000
_cell.angle_alpha   90.00
_cell.angle_beta   90.00
_cell.angle_gamma   90.00
#
_symmetry.space_group_name_H-M   'P 1'
#
loop_
_entity.id
_entity.type
_entity.pdbx_description
1 polymer ?
#
loop_
_entity_poly.entity_id
_entity_poly.type
_entity_poly.pdbx_seq_one_letter_code
_entity_poly.pdbx_strand_id
1 'polypeptide(L)'
;MVGIIVEYNPFHNGHIRQLEFVKKQFPQEKIIIVMSDKFSQRGECILVSFRKRKKIAKKYGVSKVIKMPFYESSQAAHIFAKNAINRLYKAKITKLIFGSESNNPTQMINLAKILKKEEQTFNSLIKKYIKNDKLAYPKAYSLALSELTNKNYDKPNDILGFEYVKYIVNNNLNIEIYTIERNIDFNANMPINKYASGTYLRELIKQNKNISLYSPLKIKYKNQEEKLFKKFKKNMLKYKLEKIREIPLISEGIENLLLKNINCDNYQTFIEKCTSKRYTASRIKRIIVWVANKGFKYKNK
;
A
#
# COMPACT_ATOMS: atom_id res chain seq x y z
N MET A 1 -22.53 -0.78 7.25
CA MET A 1 -21.40 0.11 7.61
C MET A 1 -20.39 0.06 6.50
N VAL A 2 -19.91 1.22 6.04
CA VAL A 2 -18.96 1.30 4.92
C VAL A 2 -17.52 1.37 5.42
N GLY A 3 -16.69 0.48 4.91
CA GLY A 3 -15.25 0.43 5.13
C GLY A 3 -14.45 1.08 4.01
N ILE A 4 -13.38 1.81 4.36
CA ILE A 4 -12.41 2.35 3.39
C ILE A 4 -10.99 2.11 3.92
N ILE A 5 -10.08 1.64 3.06
CA ILE A 5 -8.67 1.47 3.39
C ILE A 5 -7.89 2.65 2.81
N VAL A 6 -7.16 3.38 3.65
CA VAL A 6 -6.53 4.65 3.24
C VAL A 6 -5.15 4.88 3.85
N GLU A 7 -4.39 5.76 3.21
CA GLU A 7 -3.13 6.27 3.75
C GLU A 7 -3.15 7.78 4.01
N TYR A 8 -3.94 8.52 3.23
CA TYR A 8 -4.04 9.99 3.30
C TYR A 8 -2.65 10.68 3.34
N ASN A 9 -1.82 10.42 2.32
CA ASN A 9 -0.44 10.90 2.24
C ASN A 9 -0.16 11.87 1.07
N PRO A 10 -0.63 13.14 1.13
CA PRO A 10 -1.50 13.73 2.16
C PRO A 10 -3.00 13.52 1.87
N PHE A 11 -3.86 13.96 2.79
CA PHE A 11 -5.30 14.10 2.52
C PHE A 11 -5.52 15.18 1.45
N HIS A 12 -6.42 14.96 0.49
CA HIS A 12 -6.57 15.81 -0.72
C HIS A 12 -7.95 15.66 -1.35
N ASN A 13 -8.27 16.47 -2.37
CA ASN A 13 -9.59 16.55 -2.99
C ASN A 13 -10.12 15.22 -3.56
N GLY A 14 -9.25 14.35 -4.08
CA GLY A 14 -9.66 12.98 -4.45
C GLY A 14 -10.20 12.15 -3.28
N HIS A 15 -9.64 12.30 -2.06
CA HIS A 15 -10.16 11.64 -0.86
C HIS A 15 -11.49 12.27 -0.40
N ILE A 16 -11.63 13.59 -0.55
CA ILE A 16 -12.88 14.30 -0.26
C ILE A 16 -13.99 13.77 -1.17
N ARG A 17 -13.75 13.70 -2.48
CA ARG A 17 -14.68 13.12 -3.46
C ARG A 17 -15.08 11.68 -3.11
N GLN A 18 -14.13 10.85 -2.67
CA GLN A 18 -14.45 9.48 -2.24
C GLN A 18 -15.40 9.48 -1.03
N LEU A 19 -15.14 10.32 -0.02
CA LEU A 19 -16.01 10.40 1.16
C LEU A 19 -17.39 10.98 0.83
N GLU A 20 -17.46 11.97 -0.05
CA GLU A 20 -18.72 12.54 -0.55
C GLU A 20 -19.53 11.51 -1.35
N PHE A 21 -18.86 10.72 -2.19
CA PHE A 21 -19.49 9.60 -2.89
C PHE A 21 -20.11 8.61 -1.91
N VAL A 22 -19.38 8.20 -0.87
CA VAL A 22 -19.91 7.29 0.16
C VAL A 22 -21.14 7.87 0.83
N LYS A 23 -21.11 9.15 1.22
CA LYS A 23 -22.26 9.82 1.85
C LYS A 23 -23.46 9.93 0.92
N LYS A 24 -23.24 10.18 -0.37
CA LYS A 24 -24.33 10.27 -1.35
C LYS A 24 -24.98 8.91 -1.60
N GLN A 25 -24.17 7.86 -1.75
CA GLN A 25 -24.66 6.51 -2.05
C GLN A 25 -25.24 5.81 -0.81
N PHE A 26 -24.69 6.09 0.37
CA PHE A 26 -25.05 5.41 1.61
C PHE A 26 -25.28 6.43 2.75
N PRO A 27 -26.31 7.31 2.64
CA PRO A 27 -26.48 8.45 3.54
C PRO A 27 -26.66 8.08 5.01
N GLN A 28 -27.21 6.89 5.29
CA GLN A 28 -27.44 6.40 6.65
C GLN A 28 -26.28 5.54 7.20
N GLU A 29 -25.23 5.29 6.42
CA GLU A 29 -24.15 4.41 6.83
C GLU A 29 -22.99 5.14 7.50
N LYS A 30 -22.51 4.57 8.62
CA LYS A 30 -21.26 5.02 9.25
C LYS A 30 -20.06 4.67 8.38
N ILE A 31 -19.14 5.62 8.24
CA ILE A 31 -17.88 5.45 7.52
C ILE A 31 -16.78 5.04 8.51
N ILE A 32 -16.22 3.85 8.31
CA ILE A 32 -15.13 3.28 9.09
C ILE A 32 -13.90 3.22 8.19
N ILE A 33 -12.80 3.87 8.59
CA ILE A 33 -11.54 3.77 7.84
C ILE A 33 -10.50 2.97 8.60
N VAL A 34 -9.73 2.15 7.88
CA VAL A 34 -8.42 1.64 8.34
C VAL A 34 -7.35 2.50 7.71
N MET A 35 -6.48 3.07 8.55
CA MET A 35 -5.49 4.05 8.11
C MET A 35 -4.09 3.72 8.59
N SER A 36 -3.14 3.61 7.64
CA SER A 36 -1.70 3.44 7.91
C SER A 36 -1.17 4.53 8.85
N ASP A 37 -0.30 4.19 9.80
CA ASP A 37 0.23 5.12 10.81
C ASP A 37 1.38 6.02 10.31
N LYS A 38 2.60 5.49 10.29
CA LYS A 38 3.81 6.27 9.96
C LYS A 38 4.36 5.99 8.57
N PHE A 39 4.03 4.82 8.03
CA PHE A 39 4.60 4.32 6.78
C PHE A 39 3.51 3.73 5.89
N SER A 40 3.61 3.99 4.59
CA SER A 40 2.70 3.45 3.58
C SER A 40 2.95 1.95 3.32
N GLN A 41 2.05 1.35 2.54
CA GLN A 41 2.17 0.02 1.97
C GLN A 41 3.42 -0.13 1.10
N ARG A 42 3.83 0.95 0.45
CA ARG A 42 5.05 0.98 -0.39
C ARG A 42 6.32 1.28 0.42
N GLY A 43 6.22 1.40 1.75
CA GLY A 43 7.36 1.69 2.63
C GLY A 43 7.79 3.16 2.61
N GLU A 44 6.90 4.07 2.22
CA GLU A 44 7.19 5.52 2.17
C GLU A 44 6.82 6.18 3.50
N CYS A 45 7.54 7.24 3.87
CA CYS A 45 7.20 8.02 5.06
C CYS A 45 5.90 8.80 4.84
N ILE A 46 4.97 8.71 5.79
CA ILE A 46 3.75 9.52 5.76
C ILE A 46 4.07 10.94 6.24
N LEU A 47 3.77 11.95 5.40
CA LEU A 47 4.15 13.34 5.64
C LEU A 47 3.46 13.96 6.87
N VAL A 48 2.24 13.52 7.17
CA VAL A 48 1.37 14.12 8.19
C VAL A 48 1.09 13.12 9.31
N SER A 49 1.19 13.56 10.56
CA SER A 49 0.98 12.69 11.72
C SER A 49 -0.40 12.03 11.70
N PHE A 50 -0.49 10.80 12.21
CA PHE A 50 -1.75 10.06 12.31
C PHE A 50 -2.84 10.86 13.02
N ARG A 51 -2.51 11.60 14.09
CA ARG A 51 -3.47 12.46 14.80
C ARG A 51 -4.08 13.53 13.88
N LYS A 52 -3.26 14.22 13.09
CA LYS A 52 -3.73 15.25 12.14
C LYS A 52 -4.57 14.63 11.01
N ARG A 53 -4.12 13.50 10.45
CA ARG A 53 -4.89 12.76 9.41
C ARG A 53 -6.22 12.22 9.94
N LYS A 54 -6.26 11.74 11.19
CA LYS A 54 -7.50 11.32 11.88
C LYS A 54 -8.45 12.50 12.07
N LYS A 55 -7.94 13.66 12.51
CA LYS A 55 -8.76 14.87 12.73
C LYS A 55 -9.39 15.35 11.42
N ILE A 56 -8.61 15.44 10.34
CA ILE A 56 -9.15 15.87 9.04
C ILE A 56 -10.14 14.84 8.48
N ALA A 57 -9.86 13.53 8.57
CA ALA A 57 -10.80 12.49 8.14
C ALA A 57 -12.16 12.61 8.84
N LYS A 58 -12.15 12.81 10.16
CA LYS A 58 -13.38 13.04 10.95
C LYS A 58 -14.13 14.29 10.51
N LYS A 59 -13.43 15.40 10.21
CA LYS A 59 -14.04 16.63 9.69
C LYS A 59 -14.85 16.38 8.40
N TYR A 60 -14.42 15.43 7.57
CA TYR A 60 -15.12 15.05 6.34
C TYR A 60 -16.12 13.89 6.53
N GLY A 61 -16.54 13.58 7.77
CA GLY A 61 -17.64 12.65 8.05
C GLY A 61 -17.22 11.20 8.30
N VAL A 62 -15.93 10.92 8.47
CA VAL A 62 -15.49 9.59 8.94
C VAL A 62 -15.90 9.38 10.40
N SER A 63 -16.69 8.34 10.67
CA SER A 63 -17.19 8.01 12.01
C SER A 63 -16.11 7.39 12.89
N LYS A 64 -15.33 6.44 12.37
CA LYS A 64 -14.25 5.75 13.11
C LYS A 64 -12.99 5.62 12.28
N VAL A 65 -11.84 5.84 12.93
CA VAL A 65 -10.52 5.68 12.32
C VAL A 65 -9.77 4.60 13.11
N ILE A 66 -9.53 3.45 12.46
CA ILE A 66 -8.78 2.32 12.98
C ILE A 66 -7.33 2.48 12.52
N LYS A 67 -6.43 2.54 13.49
CA LYS A 67 -5.00 2.68 13.24
C LYS A 67 -4.41 1.36 12.75
N MET A 68 -3.62 1.40 11.67
CA MET A 68 -2.81 0.27 11.21
C MET A 68 -1.32 0.55 11.47
N PRO A 69 -0.67 -0.22 12.36
CA PRO A 69 0.75 -0.06 12.68
C PRO A 69 1.65 -0.48 11.50
N PHE A 70 2.91 -0.05 11.51
CA PHE A 70 3.80 -0.22 10.35
C PHE A 70 4.09 -1.68 9.98
N TYR A 71 4.13 -2.59 10.97
CA TYR A 71 4.39 -4.00 10.71
C TYR A 71 3.20 -4.69 10.01
N GLU A 72 2.03 -4.05 10.02
CA GLU A 72 0.88 -4.45 9.22
C GLU A 72 0.75 -3.66 7.92
N SER A 73 1.07 -2.36 7.95
CA SER A 73 0.92 -1.48 6.78
C SER A 73 2.06 -1.63 5.78
N SER A 74 3.32 -1.62 6.21
CA SER A 74 4.48 -1.69 5.31
C SER A 74 4.82 -3.13 4.95
N GLN A 75 3.91 -3.74 4.18
CA GLN A 75 3.94 -5.14 3.77
C GLN A 75 3.66 -5.32 2.27
N ALA A 76 3.88 -6.53 1.75
CA ALA A 76 3.41 -6.90 0.42
C ALA A 76 1.88 -6.71 0.30
N ALA A 77 1.37 -6.49 -0.92
CA ALA A 77 -0.03 -6.09 -1.14
C ALA A 77 -1.04 -7.08 -0.53
N HIS A 78 -0.84 -8.38 -0.72
CA HIS A 78 -1.69 -9.42 -0.13
C HIS A 78 -1.72 -9.40 1.42
N ILE A 79 -0.57 -9.18 2.07
CA ILE A 79 -0.48 -9.09 3.54
C ILE A 79 -1.14 -7.80 4.03
N PHE A 80 -0.90 -6.68 3.34
CA PHE A 80 -1.56 -5.40 3.64
C PHE A 80 -3.07 -5.52 3.54
N ALA A 81 -3.57 -6.13 2.45
CA ALA A 81 -4.98 -6.40 2.22
C ALA A 81 -5.58 -7.25 3.34
N LYS A 82 -4.96 -8.39 3.66
CA LYS A 82 -5.34 -9.24 4.79
C LYS A 82 -5.48 -8.45 6.09
N ASN A 83 -4.46 -7.69 6.46
CA ASN A 83 -4.45 -6.94 7.73
C ASN A 83 -5.54 -5.85 7.76
N ALA A 84 -5.68 -5.10 6.66
CA ALA A 84 -6.65 -4.03 6.56
C ALA A 84 -8.11 -4.55 6.55
N ILE A 85 -8.38 -5.61 5.79
CA ILE A 85 -9.71 -6.24 5.74
C ILE A 85 -10.05 -6.87 7.09
N ASN A 86 -9.14 -7.58 7.75
CA ASN A 86 -9.40 -8.13 9.09
C ASN A 86 -9.79 -7.05 10.10
N ARG A 87 -9.14 -5.89 10.06
CA ARG A 87 -9.48 -4.76 10.93
C ARG A 87 -10.87 -4.20 10.65
N LEU A 88 -11.24 -4.06 9.37
CA LEU A 88 -12.56 -3.60 8.98
C LEU A 88 -13.64 -4.63 9.31
N TYR A 89 -13.38 -5.92 9.03
CA TYR A 89 -14.29 -7.01 9.33
C TYR A 89 -14.58 -7.12 10.83
N LYS A 90 -13.54 -7.03 11.68
CA LYS A 90 -13.71 -6.92 13.15
C LYS A 90 -14.53 -5.69 13.58
N ALA A 91 -14.53 -4.63 12.77
CA ALA A 91 -15.36 -3.45 12.98
C ALA A 91 -16.78 -3.60 12.40
N LYS A 92 -17.14 -4.80 11.94
CA LYS A 92 -18.47 -5.19 11.42
C LYS A 92 -18.91 -4.38 10.19
N ILE A 93 -17.97 -4.00 9.33
CA ILE A 93 -18.35 -3.44 8.02
C ILE A 93 -19.13 -4.48 7.23
N THR A 94 -20.05 -4.00 6.40
CA THR A 94 -20.81 -4.83 5.45
C THR A 94 -20.52 -4.43 4.00
N LYS A 95 -19.92 -3.26 3.79
CA LYS A 95 -19.54 -2.75 2.47
C LYS A 95 -18.10 -2.28 2.49
N LEU A 96 -17.33 -2.56 1.45
CA LEU A 96 -15.99 -2.03 1.22
C LEU A 96 -15.99 -1.15 -0.02
N ILE A 97 -15.41 0.04 0.08
CA ILE A 97 -15.23 0.95 -1.06
C ILE A 97 -13.75 1.27 -1.24
N PHE A 98 -13.25 1.13 -2.46
CA PHE A 98 -11.90 1.55 -2.84
C PHE A 98 -11.88 2.16 -4.24
N GLY A 99 -10.85 2.96 -4.52
CA GLY A 99 -10.64 3.51 -5.86
C GLY A 99 -10.09 2.45 -6.81
N SER A 100 -10.57 2.41 -8.05
CA SER A 100 -10.16 1.44 -9.09
C SER A 100 -10.00 2.15 -10.43
N GLU A 101 -9.03 1.72 -11.23
CA GLU A 101 -8.89 2.17 -12.61
C GLU A 101 -9.93 1.51 -13.52
N SER A 102 -10.19 0.21 -13.37
CA SER A 102 -11.20 -0.52 -14.17
C SER A 102 -12.65 -0.27 -13.74
N ASN A 103 -12.86 0.18 -12.49
CA ASN A 103 -14.18 0.43 -11.90
C ASN A 103 -15.17 -0.75 -12.05
N ASN A 104 -14.66 -1.99 -12.02
CA ASN A 104 -15.44 -3.20 -12.27
C ASN A 104 -15.30 -4.23 -11.12
N PRO A 105 -16.03 -4.04 -9.99
CA PRO A 105 -15.93 -4.92 -8.85
C PRO A 105 -16.45 -6.33 -9.14
N THR A 106 -17.46 -6.45 -10.02
CA THR A 106 -18.03 -7.73 -10.44
C THR A 106 -16.98 -8.60 -11.13
N GLN A 107 -16.20 -8.03 -12.05
CA GLN A 107 -15.10 -8.74 -12.69
C GLN A 107 -14.03 -9.17 -11.68
N MET A 108 -13.66 -8.29 -10.72
CA MET A 108 -12.72 -8.64 -9.66
C MET A 108 -13.23 -9.83 -8.83
N ILE A 109 -14.52 -9.85 -8.48
CA ILE A 109 -15.13 -10.96 -7.71
C ILE A 109 -15.10 -12.25 -8.52
N ASN A 110 -15.46 -12.20 -9.81
CA ASN A 110 -15.46 -13.38 -10.68
C ASN A 110 -14.05 -13.97 -10.83
N LEU A 111 -13.05 -13.13 -11.10
CA LEU A 111 -11.66 -13.56 -11.17
C LEU A 111 -11.18 -14.15 -9.84
N ALA A 112 -11.50 -13.52 -8.71
CA ALA A 112 -11.14 -14.07 -7.39
C ALA A 112 -11.78 -15.44 -7.13
N LYS A 113 -13.02 -15.68 -7.57
CA LYS A 113 -13.69 -16.99 -7.47
C LYS A 113 -13.01 -18.05 -8.35
N ILE A 114 -12.58 -17.69 -9.57
CA ILE A 114 -11.81 -18.58 -10.44
C ILE A 114 -10.48 -18.94 -9.77
N LEU A 115 -9.73 -17.94 -9.29
CA LEU A 115 -8.45 -18.17 -8.59
C LEU A 115 -8.60 -19.02 -7.33
N LYS A 116 -9.74 -18.91 -6.62
CA LYS A 116 -10.03 -19.74 -5.45
C LYS A 116 -10.20 -21.22 -5.83
N LYS A 117 -10.81 -21.50 -6.98
CA LYS A 117 -10.95 -22.88 -7.51
C LYS A 117 -9.63 -23.42 -8.03
N GLU A 118 -8.86 -22.57 -8.73
CA GLU A 118 -7.60 -22.91 -9.40
C GLU A 118 -6.35 -22.57 -8.54
N GLU A 119 -6.47 -22.57 -7.21
CA GLU A 119 -5.43 -22.03 -6.32
C GLU A 119 -4.08 -22.75 -6.50
N GLN A 120 -4.11 -24.08 -6.66
CA GLN A 120 -2.92 -24.89 -6.85
C GLN A 120 -2.20 -24.54 -8.17
N THR A 121 -2.95 -24.52 -9.27
CA THR A 121 -2.48 -24.14 -10.61
C THR A 121 -1.87 -22.74 -10.58
N PHE A 122 -2.61 -21.77 -10.03
CA PHE A 122 -2.18 -20.38 -9.95
C PHE A 122 -0.89 -20.20 -9.13
N ASN A 123 -0.80 -20.85 -7.96
CA ASN A 123 0.40 -20.82 -7.13
C ASN A 123 1.60 -21.48 -7.81
N SER A 124 1.38 -22.55 -8.60
CA SER A 124 2.42 -23.20 -9.38
C SER A 124 2.97 -22.26 -10.46
N LEU A 125 2.11 -21.57 -11.20
CA LEU A 125 2.49 -20.56 -12.20
C LEU A 125 3.32 -19.42 -11.59
N ILE A 126 2.88 -18.88 -10.44
CA ILE A 126 3.65 -17.83 -9.74
C ILE A 126 5.06 -18.34 -9.39
N LYS A 127 5.17 -19.56 -8.83
CA LYS A 127 6.47 -20.16 -8.49
C LYS A 127 7.34 -20.36 -9.72
N LYS A 128 6.78 -20.82 -10.84
CA LYS A 128 7.46 -20.96 -12.14
C LYS A 128 8.07 -19.63 -12.58
N TYR A 129 7.28 -18.55 -12.62
CA TYR A 129 7.74 -17.22 -13.03
C TYR A 129 8.80 -16.62 -12.08
N ILE A 130 8.67 -16.84 -10.77
CA ILE A 130 9.67 -16.37 -9.79
C ILE A 130 10.99 -17.15 -9.94
N LYS A 131 10.91 -18.48 -10.04
CA LYS A 131 12.10 -19.35 -10.03
C LYS A 131 12.84 -19.30 -11.36
N ASN A 132 12.11 -19.45 -12.47
CA ASN A 132 12.72 -19.61 -13.79
C ASN A 132 13.13 -18.24 -14.37
N ASP A 133 12.24 -17.25 -14.30
CA ASP A 133 12.45 -15.96 -14.96
C ASP A 133 13.07 -14.90 -14.03
N LYS A 134 13.29 -15.27 -12.77
CA LYS A 134 13.82 -14.42 -11.69
C LYS A 134 13.01 -13.14 -11.51
N LEU A 135 11.69 -13.23 -11.72
CA LEU A 135 10.76 -12.11 -11.65
C LEU A 135 10.38 -11.77 -10.21
N ALA A 136 10.19 -10.47 -9.94
CA ALA A 136 9.55 -10.04 -8.72
C ALA A 136 8.10 -10.54 -8.65
N TYR A 137 7.65 -10.86 -7.43
CA TYR A 137 6.30 -11.38 -7.18
C TYR A 137 5.16 -10.62 -7.90
N PRO A 138 5.11 -9.27 -7.93
CA PRO A 138 4.01 -8.57 -8.63
C PRO A 138 3.94 -8.88 -10.13
N LYS A 139 5.10 -9.02 -10.79
CA LYS A 139 5.14 -9.34 -12.22
C LYS A 139 4.81 -10.81 -12.48
N ALA A 140 5.34 -11.72 -11.65
CA ALA A 140 4.99 -13.13 -11.68
C ALA A 140 3.49 -13.37 -11.45
N TYR A 141 2.89 -12.63 -10.52
CA TYR A 141 1.45 -12.67 -10.22
C TYR A 141 0.61 -12.23 -11.42
N SER A 142 0.96 -11.08 -12.02
CA SER A 142 0.29 -10.54 -13.21
C SER A 142 0.36 -11.52 -14.40
N LEU A 143 1.53 -12.12 -14.65
CA LEU A 143 1.69 -13.12 -15.72
C LEU A 143 0.88 -14.39 -15.45
N ALA A 144 0.94 -14.93 -14.23
CA ALA A 144 0.14 -16.10 -13.84
C ALA A 144 -1.37 -15.83 -13.96
N LEU A 145 -1.81 -14.61 -13.63
CA LEU A 145 -3.22 -14.23 -13.74
C LEU A 145 -3.64 -14.16 -15.20
N SER A 146 -2.80 -13.55 -16.05
CA SER A 146 -3.02 -13.46 -17.48
C SER A 146 -3.07 -14.83 -18.14
N GLU A 147 -2.14 -15.73 -17.79
CA GLU A 147 -2.10 -17.10 -18.34
C GLU A 147 -3.33 -17.91 -17.96
N LEU A 148 -3.82 -17.77 -16.73
CA LEU A 148 -4.96 -18.56 -16.25
C LEU A 148 -6.32 -17.99 -16.70
N THR A 149 -6.42 -16.67 -16.93
CA THR A 149 -7.73 -16.00 -17.09
C THR A 149 -7.85 -15.13 -18.32
N ASN A 150 -6.77 -14.94 -19.10
CA ASN A 150 -6.67 -13.95 -20.18
C ASN A 150 -7.03 -12.51 -19.75
N LYS A 151 -6.95 -12.23 -18.44
CA LYS A 151 -7.16 -10.90 -17.85
C LYS A 151 -5.95 -10.52 -17.02
N ASN A 152 -5.69 -9.23 -16.95
CA ASN A 152 -4.58 -8.71 -16.19
C ASN A 152 -4.96 -7.40 -15.49
N TYR A 153 -4.40 -7.19 -14.29
CA TYR A 153 -4.44 -5.92 -13.58
C TYR A 153 -3.02 -5.38 -13.52
N ASP A 154 -2.74 -4.38 -14.35
CA ASP A 154 -1.41 -3.73 -14.41
C ASP A 154 -1.37 -2.39 -13.68
N LYS A 155 -2.54 -1.86 -13.32
CA LYS A 155 -2.66 -0.56 -12.66
C LYS A 155 -2.61 -0.70 -11.13
N PRO A 156 -1.97 0.24 -10.40
CA PRO A 156 -1.67 0.01 -8.99
C PRO A 156 -2.87 -0.07 -8.06
N ASN A 157 -3.97 0.65 -8.33
CA ASN A 157 -5.14 0.59 -7.46
C ASN A 157 -5.95 -0.67 -7.74
N ASP A 158 -6.04 -1.11 -8.99
CA ASP A 158 -6.64 -2.39 -9.35
C ASP A 158 -5.90 -3.58 -8.76
N ILE A 159 -4.56 -3.60 -8.80
CA ILE A 159 -3.75 -4.64 -8.15
C ILE A 159 -4.07 -4.71 -6.65
N LEU A 160 -4.12 -3.55 -5.98
CA LEU A 160 -4.38 -3.49 -4.54
C LEU A 160 -5.83 -3.83 -4.20
N GLY A 161 -6.77 -3.35 -5.02
CA GLY A 161 -8.20 -3.62 -4.91
C GLY A 161 -8.49 -5.12 -5.08
N PHE A 162 -7.88 -5.75 -6.07
CA PHE A 162 -8.00 -7.18 -6.31
C PHE A 162 -7.48 -8.02 -5.14
N GLU A 163 -6.41 -7.58 -4.46
CA GLU A 163 -5.95 -8.25 -3.23
C GLU A 163 -6.98 -8.16 -2.09
N TYR A 164 -7.75 -7.05 -1.98
CA TYR A 164 -8.87 -6.97 -1.04
C TYR A 164 -9.97 -7.96 -1.39
N VAL A 165 -10.39 -7.97 -2.66
CA VAL A 165 -11.47 -8.84 -3.16
C VAL A 165 -11.09 -10.31 -3.00
N LYS A 166 -9.87 -10.69 -3.40
CA LYS A 166 -9.35 -12.05 -3.25
C LYS A 166 -9.37 -12.50 -1.78
N TYR A 167 -8.93 -11.64 -0.86
CA TYR A 167 -8.98 -11.98 0.56
C TYR A 167 -10.42 -12.19 1.07
N ILE A 168 -11.35 -11.30 0.69
CA ILE A 168 -12.78 -11.42 1.04
C ILE A 168 -13.36 -12.74 0.51
N VAL A 169 -13.14 -13.05 -0.76
CA VAL A 169 -13.67 -14.25 -1.44
C VAL A 169 -13.06 -15.53 -0.86
N ASN A 170 -11.74 -15.58 -0.64
CA ASN A 170 -11.08 -16.76 -0.10
C ASN A 170 -11.58 -17.10 1.31
N ASN A 171 -11.88 -16.09 2.13
CA ASN A 171 -12.35 -16.27 3.50
C ASN A 171 -13.88 -16.23 3.65
N ASN A 172 -14.64 -16.22 2.55
CA ASN A 172 -16.11 -16.16 2.55
C ASN A 172 -16.67 -15.03 3.43
N LEU A 173 -16.02 -13.86 3.43
CA LEU A 173 -16.47 -12.74 4.25
C LEU A 173 -17.72 -12.10 3.62
N ASN A 174 -18.77 -11.89 4.42
CA ASN A 174 -19.98 -11.19 3.99
C ASN A 174 -19.75 -9.67 3.91
N ILE A 175 -18.98 -9.25 2.90
CA ILE A 175 -18.66 -7.84 2.60
C ILE A 175 -18.97 -7.58 1.12
N GLU A 176 -19.93 -6.71 0.86
CA GLU A 176 -20.22 -6.19 -0.48
C GLU A 176 -19.11 -5.25 -0.96
N ILE A 177 -18.72 -5.37 -2.23
CA ILE A 177 -17.60 -4.61 -2.79
C ILE A 177 -18.12 -3.57 -3.77
N TYR A 178 -17.69 -2.33 -3.58
CA TYR A 178 -17.95 -1.23 -4.51
C TYR A 178 -16.64 -0.54 -4.88
N THR A 179 -16.59 -0.01 -6.09
CA THR A 179 -15.47 0.80 -6.58
C THR A 179 -15.90 2.22 -6.89
N ILE A 180 -14.92 3.13 -6.83
CA ILE A 180 -15.03 4.45 -7.43
C ILE A 180 -13.96 4.59 -8.49
N GLU A 181 -14.36 5.03 -9.67
CA GLU A 181 -13.44 5.28 -10.78
C GLU A 181 -12.41 6.36 -10.41
N ARG A 182 -11.15 6.10 -10.76
CA ARG A 182 -10.08 7.07 -10.62
C ARG A 182 -9.84 7.81 -11.94
N ASN A 183 -10.45 8.98 -12.10
CA ASN A 183 -10.20 9.85 -13.26
C ASN A 183 -8.80 10.50 -13.28
N ILE A 184 -7.92 10.20 -12.31
CA ILE A 184 -6.53 10.67 -12.25
C ILE A 184 -5.63 9.51 -11.88
N ASP A 185 -4.71 9.19 -12.79
CA ASP A 185 -3.71 8.15 -12.62
C ASP A 185 -2.84 8.41 -11.38
N PHE A 186 -2.48 7.34 -10.67
CA PHE A 186 -1.68 7.41 -9.42
C PHE A 186 -0.31 8.11 -9.63
N ASN A 187 0.21 8.06 -10.85
CA ASN A 187 1.47 8.69 -11.30
C ASN A 187 1.25 9.86 -12.26
N ALA A 188 0.05 10.44 -12.33
CA ALA A 188 -0.15 11.63 -13.14
C ALA A 188 0.76 12.75 -12.61
N ASN A 189 1.72 13.14 -13.45
CA ASN A 189 2.64 14.27 -13.21
C ASN A 189 1.94 15.62 -13.38
N MET A 190 0.71 15.61 -13.87
CA MET A 190 -0.11 16.79 -14.09
C MET A 190 -1.46 16.66 -13.35
N PRO A 191 -1.90 17.73 -12.67
CA PRO A 191 -3.24 17.79 -12.08
C PRO A 191 -4.31 17.94 -13.18
N ILE A 192 -5.54 17.53 -12.85
CA ILE A 192 -6.72 17.85 -13.66
C ILE A 192 -7.64 18.71 -12.79
N ASN A 193 -7.78 19.99 -13.15
CA ASN A 193 -8.49 21.01 -12.36
C ASN A 193 -8.01 21.02 -10.90
N LYS A 194 -8.93 20.82 -9.95
CA LYS A 194 -8.64 20.79 -8.50
C LYS A 194 -8.20 19.41 -7.99
N TYR A 195 -7.97 18.44 -8.85
CA TYR A 195 -7.63 17.08 -8.46
C TYR A 195 -6.19 16.74 -8.86
N ALA A 196 -5.44 16.17 -7.92
CA ALA A 196 -4.05 15.79 -8.09
C ALA A 196 -3.75 14.46 -7.40
N SER A 197 -2.76 13.73 -7.93
CA SER A 197 -2.29 12.48 -7.31
C SER A 197 -1.57 12.76 -5.99
N GLY A 198 -1.58 11.79 -5.07
CA GLY A 198 -0.82 11.91 -3.83
C GLY A 198 0.68 12.10 -4.09
N THR A 199 1.22 11.44 -5.12
CA THR A 199 2.63 11.55 -5.53
C THR A 199 2.99 12.96 -5.96
N TYR A 200 2.22 13.56 -6.86
CA TYR A 200 2.41 14.94 -7.31
C TYR A 200 2.37 15.94 -6.14
N LEU A 201 1.41 15.77 -5.21
CA LEU A 201 1.37 16.64 -4.03
C LEU A 201 2.60 16.50 -3.14
N ARG A 202 3.17 15.30 -3.01
CA ARG A 202 4.42 15.11 -2.25
C ARG A 202 5.60 15.81 -2.94
N GLU A 203 5.64 15.85 -4.26
CA GLU A 203 6.65 16.59 -5.03
C GLU A 203 6.51 18.11 -4.87
N LEU A 204 5.30 18.64 -4.98
CA LEU A 204 5.04 20.06 -4.72
C LEU A 204 5.45 20.44 -3.29
N ILE A 205 5.12 19.62 -2.30
CA ILE A 205 5.53 19.84 -0.91
C ILE A 205 7.05 19.82 -0.77
N LYS A 206 7.75 18.87 -1.41
CA LYS A 206 9.22 18.79 -1.44
C LYS A 206 9.86 20.07 -2.01
N GLN A 207 9.21 20.68 -3.02
CA GLN A 207 9.64 21.93 -3.65
C GLN A 207 9.14 23.19 -2.91
N ASN A 208 8.51 23.06 -1.73
CA ASN A 208 7.86 24.15 -0.99
C ASN A 208 6.81 24.94 -1.81
N LYS A 209 6.17 24.30 -2.79
CA LYS A 209 5.09 24.90 -3.59
C LYS A 209 3.75 24.83 -2.86
N ASN A 210 2.86 25.76 -3.19
CA ASN A 210 1.52 25.82 -2.62
C ASN A 210 0.65 24.64 -3.12
N ILE A 211 -0.05 23.99 -2.20
CA ILE A 211 -0.95 22.86 -2.48
C ILE A 211 -2.41 23.13 -2.14
N SER A 212 -2.77 24.36 -1.74
CA SER A 212 -4.10 24.70 -1.22
C SER A 212 -5.24 24.41 -2.19
N LEU A 213 -4.96 24.47 -3.50
CA LEU A 213 -5.90 24.10 -4.55
C LEU A 213 -6.33 22.62 -4.46
N TYR A 214 -5.45 21.74 -3.97
CA TYR A 214 -5.62 20.29 -3.99
C TYR A 214 -5.85 19.67 -2.61
N SER A 215 -5.46 20.37 -1.54
CA SER A 215 -5.48 19.85 -0.19
C SER A 215 -5.87 20.93 0.83
N PRO A 216 -6.75 20.62 1.80
CA PRO A 216 -7.07 21.54 2.89
C PRO A 216 -5.95 21.60 3.96
N LEU A 217 -4.87 20.83 3.82
CA LEU A 217 -3.80 20.76 4.81
C LEU A 217 -2.66 21.74 4.46
N LYS A 218 -2.21 22.49 5.46
CA LYS A 218 -0.92 23.19 5.42
C LYS A 218 0.18 22.25 5.90
N ILE A 219 1.14 21.93 5.03
CA ILE A 219 2.18 20.93 5.28
C ILE A 219 3.55 21.58 5.02
N LYS A 220 4.43 21.52 6.02
CA LYS A 220 5.85 21.88 5.85
C LYS A 220 6.64 20.59 5.58
N TYR A 221 7.43 20.57 4.51
CA TYR A 221 8.26 19.42 4.18
C TYR A 221 9.28 19.13 5.29
N LYS A 222 9.49 17.85 5.55
CA LYS A 222 10.57 17.34 6.40
C LYS A 222 11.18 16.15 5.69
N ASN A 223 12.48 16.18 5.47
CA ASN A 223 13.20 15.03 4.92
C ASN A 223 13.31 13.91 5.96
N GLN A 224 12.26 13.10 6.06
CA GLN A 224 12.19 11.95 6.96
C GLN A 224 12.90 10.73 6.37
N GLU A 225 13.00 10.67 5.04
CA GLU A 225 13.59 9.57 4.28
C GLU A 225 15.08 9.41 4.63
N GLU A 226 15.84 10.51 4.64
CA GLU A 226 17.26 10.48 5.03
C GLU A 226 17.46 10.11 6.51
N LYS A 227 16.60 10.60 7.39
CA LYS A 227 16.65 10.23 8.82
C LYS A 227 16.34 8.74 9.02
N LEU A 228 15.41 8.20 8.24
CA LEU A 228 15.08 6.77 8.24
C LEU A 228 16.27 5.95 7.72
N PHE A 229 16.90 6.41 6.63
CA PHE A 229 18.04 5.74 6.01
C PHE A 229 19.26 5.66 6.94
N LYS A 230 19.58 6.76 7.64
CA LYS A 230 20.64 6.77 8.67
C LYS A 230 20.39 5.73 9.77
N LYS A 231 19.14 5.61 10.24
CA LYS A 231 18.75 4.57 11.23
C LYS A 231 18.86 3.17 10.66
N PHE A 232 18.47 2.99 9.40
CA PHE A 232 18.62 1.73 8.68
C PHE A 232 20.10 1.31 8.61
N LYS A 233 20.99 2.18 8.12
CA LYS A 233 22.45 1.91 8.04
C LYS A 233 23.01 1.51 9.40
N LYS A 234 22.72 2.30 10.43
CA LYS A 234 23.14 2.00 11.81
C LYS A 234 22.65 0.63 12.29
N ASN A 235 21.40 0.27 12.02
CA ASN A 235 20.86 -1.01 12.46
C ASN A 235 21.40 -2.19 11.63
N MET A 236 21.59 -2.05 10.32
CA MET A 236 22.20 -3.07 9.47
C MET A 236 23.62 -3.42 9.92
N LEU A 237 24.42 -2.43 10.31
CA LEU A 237 25.80 -2.63 10.77
C LEU A 237 25.88 -3.11 12.23
N LYS A 238 24.88 -2.78 13.06
CA LYS A 238 24.86 -3.13 14.47
C LYS A 238 24.41 -4.57 14.74
N TYR A 239 23.42 -5.05 14.00
CA TYR A 239 22.79 -6.35 14.29
C TYR A 239 23.41 -7.46 13.44
N LYS A 240 23.56 -8.64 14.04
CA LYS A 240 23.97 -9.84 13.32
C LYS A 240 23.00 -10.17 12.17
N LEU A 241 23.52 -10.73 11.08
CA LEU A 241 22.74 -11.01 9.87
C LEU A 241 21.60 -12.00 10.12
N GLU A 242 21.79 -12.98 11.00
CA GLU A 242 20.77 -13.97 11.37
C GLU A 242 19.51 -13.26 11.90
N LYS A 243 19.70 -12.23 12.73
CA LYS A 243 18.60 -11.44 13.29
C LYS A 243 17.90 -10.58 12.24
N ILE A 244 18.65 -10.10 11.25
CA ILE A 244 18.08 -9.33 10.14
C ILE A 244 17.22 -10.26 9.26
N ARG A 245 17.68 -11.50 9.01
CA ARG A 245 16.94 -12.53 8.26
C ARG A 245 15.60 -12.91 8.90
N GLU A 246 15.41 -12.66 10.20
CA GLU A 246 14.10 -12.84 10.83
C GLU A 246 13.02 -11.89 10.30
N ILE A 247 13.37 -10.77 9.66
CA ILE A 247 12.39 -9.84 9.10
C ILE A 247 11.63 -10.53 7.95
N PRO A 248 10.28 -10.57 7.95
CA PRO A 248 9.49 -11.30 6.95
C PRO A 248 9.75 -10.93 5.48
N LEU A 249 10.25 -9.72 5.23
CA LEU A 249 10.52 -9.20 3.89
C LEU A 249 11.91 -9.59 3.36
N ILE A 250 12.79 -10.07 4.23
CA ILE A 250 14.16 -10.47 3.92
C ILE A 250 14.16 -11.95 3.61
N SER A 251 14.42 -12.26 2.35
CA SER A 251 14.54 -13.63 1.85
C SER A 251 15.48 -13.62 0.65
N GLU A 252 15.91 -14.82 0.24
CA GLU A 252 16.61 -15.01 -1.03
C GLU A 252 17.95 -14.24 -1.15
N GLY A 253 18.60 -13.95 -0.03
CA GLY A 253 19.91 -13.29 0.00
C GLY A 253 19.86 -11.78 -0.25
N ILE A 254 18.68 -11.14 -0.22
CA ILE A 254 18.54 -9.69 -0.37
C ILE A 254 19.39 -8.91 0.64
N GLU A 255 19.61 -9.45 1.84
CA GLU A 255 20.46 -8.84 2.87
C GLU A 255 21.90 -8.60 2.39
N ASN A 256 22.43 -9.49 1.53
CA ASN A 256 23.77 -9.34 0.96
C ASN A 256 23.82 -8.16 -0.02
N LEU A 257 22.78 -8.00 -0.85
CA LEU A 257 22.65 -6.86 -1.76
C LEU A 257 22.55 -5.53 -0.99
N LEU A 258 21.80 -5.52 0.12
CA LEU A 258 21.66 -4.34 0.98
C LEU A 258 22.99 -3.96 1.64
N LEU A 259 23.74 -4.96 2.14
CA LEU A 259 25.06 -4.74 2.74
C LEU A 259 26.09 -4.25 1.71
N LYS A 260 26.12 -4.85 0.51
CA LYS A 260 27.01 -4.43 -0.59
C LYS A 260 26.86 -2.95 -0.91
N ASN A 261 25.64 -2.40 -0.81
CA ASN A 261 25.34 -1.01 -1.14
C ASN A 261 25.21 -0.10 0.08
N ILE A 262 25.50 -0.58 1.30
CA ILE A 262 25.19 0.14 2.55
C ILE A 262 25.86 1.52 2.64
N ASN A 263 27.02 1.68 1.98
CA ASN A 263 27.81 2.89 2.01
C ASN A 263 27.30 4.02 1.10
N CYS A 264 26.21 3.82 0.35
CA CYS A 264 25.59 4.91 -0.42
C CYS A 264 25.29 6.15 0.44
N ASP A 265 25.43 7.32 -0.17
CA ASP A 265 25.37 8.61 0.51
C ASP A 265 23.96 9.04 0.89
N ASN A 266 22.98 8.70 0.04
CA ASN A 266 21.60 9.12 0.22
C ASN A 266 20.60 7.97 -0.03
N TYR A 267 19.38 8.17 0.46
CA TYR A 267 18.30 7.18 0.42
C TYR A 267 17.90 6.78 -1.01
N GLN A 268 17.88 7.74 -1.94
CA GLN A 268 17.42 7.52 -3.30
C GLN A 268 18.40 6.65 -4.09
N THR A 269 19.69 7.01 -4.08
CA THR A 269 20.76 6.24 -4.74
C THR A 269 20.86 4.83 -4.16
N PHE A 270 20.65 4.65 -2.86
CA PHE A 270 20.61 3.32 -2.26
C PHE A 270 19.46 2.46 -2.81
N ILE A 271 18.25 3.03 -2.94
CA ILE A 271 17.10 2.31 -3.51
C ILE A 271 17.36 1.91 -4.95
N GLU A 272 17.90 2.82 -5.76
CA GLU A 272 18.22 2.56 -7.17
C GLU A 272 19.21 1.41 -7.30
N LYS A 273 20.33 1.43 -6.56
CA LYS A 273 21.34 0.36 -6.59
C LYS A 273 20.86 -0.98 -6.05
N CYS A 274 19.85 -1.00 -5.18
CA CYS A 274 19.25 -2.22 -4.64
C CYS A 274 18.03 -2.71 -5.43
N THR A 275 17.54 -1.95 -6.43
CA THR A 275 16.40 -2.34 -7.25
C THR A 275 16.87 -3.23 -8.41
N SER A 276 16.11 -4.28 -8.70
CA SER A 276 16.40 -5.21 -9.78
C SER A 276 15.12 -5.87 -10.31
N LYS A 277 15.24 -6.70 -11.35
CA LYS A 277 14.13 -7.53 -11.87
C LYS A 277 13.48 -8.39 -10.77
N ARG A 278 14.27 -8.83 -9.79
CA ARG A 278 13.82 -9.65 -8.64
C ARG A 278 13.32 -8.82 -7.46
N TYR A 279 13.90 -7.64 -7.23
CA TYR A 279 13.61 -6.80 -6.06
C TYR A 279 13.08 -5.43 -6.47
N THR A 280 11.79 -5.20 -6.24
CA THR A 280 11.17 -3.90 -6.53
C THR A 280 11.62 -2.82 -5.53
N ALA A 281 11.68 -1.58 -5.99
CA ALA A 281 11.96 -0.42 -5.13
C ALA A 281 11.05 -0.39 -3.88
N SER A 282 9.77 -0.74 -4.02
CA SER A 282 8.83 -0.81 -2.87
C SER A 282 9.22 -1.89 -1.86
N ARG A 283 9.78 -3.03 -2.30
CA ARG A 283 10.29 -4.06 -1.38
C ARG A 283 11.50 -3.52 -0.60
N ILE A 284 12.44 -2.85 -1.28
CA ILE A 284 13.60 -2.22 -0.64
C ILE A 284 13.16 -1.18 0.39
N LYS A 285 12.27 -0.25 0.01
CA LYS A 285 11.71 0.77 0.91
C LYS A 285 11.07 0.16 2.16
N ARG A 286 10.26 -0.89 2.01
CA ARG A 286 9.68 -1.60 3.16
C ARG A 286 10.74 -2.24 4.05
N ILE A 287 11.78 -2.86 3.49
CA ILE A 287 12.87 -3.43 4.30
C ILE A 287 13.58 -2.33 5.10
N ILE A 288 13.85 -1.17 4.49
CA ILE A 288 14.43 -0.02 5.19
C ILE A 288 13.54 0.37 6.39
N VAL A 289 12.23 0.49 6.20
CA VAL A 289 11.27 0.75 7.28
C VAL A 289 11.36 -0.29 8.38
N TRP A 290 11.35 -1.58 8.03
CA TRP A 290 11.40 -2.67 9.00
C TRP A 290 12.69 -2.65 9.82
N VAL A 291 13.85 -2.63 9.17
CA VAL A 291 15.14 -2.63 9.85
C VAL A 291 15.31 -1.36 10.69
N ALA A 292 14.98 -0.17 10.17
CA ALA A 292 15.10 1.10 10.91
C ALA A 292 14.23 1.13 12.18
N ASN A 293 13.10 0.41 12.18
CA ASN A 293 12.17 0.31 13.30
C ASN A 293 12.30 -1.00 14.11
N LYS A 294 13.39 -1.75 13.92
CA LYS A 294 13.67 -3.01 14.65
C LYS A 294 12.55 -4.05 14.48
N GLY A 295 12.11 -4.24 13.25
CA GLY A 295 10.98 -5.07 12.84
C GLY A 295 11.03 -6.53 13.32
N PHE A 296 12.23 -7.09 13.50
CA PHE A 296 12.43 -8.42 14.09
C PHE A 296 11.81 -8.58 15.49
N LYS A 297 11.63 -7.48 16.26
CA LYS A 297 10.98 -7.54 17.60
C LYS A 297 9.46 -7.77 17.55
N TYR A 298 8.84 -7.72 16.38
CA TYR A 298 7.38 -7.81 16.23
C TYR A 298 6.90 -9.20 15.81
N LYS A 299 7.80 -10.18 15.63
CA LYS A 299 7.42 -11.58 15.37
C LYS A 299 6.92 -12.33 16.62
N ASN A 300 7.17 -11.81 17.82
CA ASN A 300 6.86 -12.46 19.10
C ASN A 300 5.65 -11.83 19.83
N LYS A 301 4.70 -11.22 19.11
CA LYS A 301 3.48 -10.63 19.65
C LYS A 301 2.29 -10.95 18.77
#